data_AF-A0A3D5J6W5-F1
#
_entry.id   AF-A0A3D5J6W5-F1
#
_cell.length_a   1.000
_cell.length_b   1.000
_cell.length_c   1.000
_cell.angle_alpha   90.00
_cell.angle_beta   90.00
_cell.angle_gamma   90.00
#
_symmetry.space_group_name_H-M   'P 1'
#
loop_
_entity.id
_entity.type
_entity.pdbx_description
1 polymer ?
#
loop_
_entity_poly.entity_id
_entity_poly.type
_entity_poly.pdbx_seq_one_letter_code
_entity_poly.pdbx_strand_id
1 'polypeptide(L)'
;MFEELNFERISVEKVFFGLGSNLGDRARYLQQARDALIDLPLQEFQASAVYESLPLANMDQPLYLNQVVCGKVALGPEILLETCLQIEKRLGRIRWEHWGPRIIDIDLLSYGNLCLRSQRLTIPHPELSNRSFVLLPLSELEPSWTHPESEEILDTIWQQWQDQYPYESLPTIWNPKKSLAK
;
A
#
# COMPACT_ATOMS: atom_id res chain seq x y z
N MET A 1 33.52 -9.13 27.69
CA MET A 1 32.26 -8.37 27.73
C MET A 1 31.87 -8.13 26.29
N PHE A 2 31.29 -9.14 25.67
CA PHE A 2 30.73 -9.03 24.32
C PHE A 2 29.28 -8.63 24.51
N GLU A 3 28.89 -7.47 23.99
CA GLU A 3 27.49 -7.07 23.91
C GLU A 3 26.75 -8.17 23.16
N GLU A 4 25.76 -8.76 23.83
CA GLU A 4 24.82 -9.67 23.21
C GLU A 4 24.08 -8.90 22.13
N LEU A 5 24.47 -9.15 20.87
CA LEU A 5 23.69 -8.75 19.71
C LEU A 5 22.31 -9.39 19.87
N ASN A 6 21.31 -8.58 20.21
CA ASN A 6 19.90 -8.93 20.18
C ASN A 6 19.57 -9.42 18.76
N PHE A 7 19.61 -10.72 18.54
CA PHE A 7 18.92 -11.32 17.41
C PHE A 7 17.43 -11.12 17.69
N GLU A 8 16.85 -10.05 17.12
CA GLU A 8 15.40 -9.93 17.04
C GLU A 8 14.87 -11.25 16.48
N ARG A 9 14.05 -11.93 17.28
CA ARG A 9 13.33 -13.12 16.81
C ARG A 9 12.53 -12.70 15.59
N ILE A 10 12.89 -13.24 14.43
CA ILE A 10 12.10 -13.07 13.21
C ILE A 10 10.77 -13.80 13.45
N SER A 11 9.73 -13.03 13.78
CA SER A 11 8.35 -13.52 13.83
C SER A 11 7.74 -13.50 12.42
N VAL A 12 6.79 -14.40 12.18
CA VAL A 12 5.99 -14.39 10.96
C VAL A 12 4.84 -13.42 11.18
N GLU A 13 4.85 -12.30 10.47
CA GLU A 13 3.87 -11.22 10.64
C GLU A 13 3.06 -11.02 9.37
N LYS A 14 1.77 -10.69 9.54
CA LYS A 14 0.92 -10.27 8.42
C LYS A 14 1.30 -8.85 8.01
N VAL A 15 1.50 -8.63 6.72
CA VAL A 15 1.89 -7.35 6.15
C VAL A 15 0.91 -6.91 5.10
N PHE A 16 0.70 -5.60 4.98
CA PHE A 16 -0.13 -5.00 3.93
C PHE A 16 0.71 -4.01 3.14
N PHE A 17 0.61 -4.09 1.81
CA PHE A 17 1.28 -3.17 0.88
C PHE A 17 0.24 -2.44 0.04
N GLY A 18 0.43 -1.13 -0.14
CA GLY A 18 -0.33 -0.32 -1.07
C GLY A 18 0.44 -0.17 -2.37
N LEU A 19 -0.19 -0.47 -3.50
CA LEU A 19 0.37 -0.32 -4.83
C LEU A 19 -0.34 0.82 -5.55
N GLY A 20 0.41 1.70 -6.24
CA GLY A 20 -0.16 2.83 -6.98
C GLY A 20 0.60 3.15 -8.27
N SER A 21 -0.11 3.41 -9.36
CA SER A 21 0.51 3.81 -10.64
C SER A 21 -0.42 4.72 -11.45
N ASN A 22 0.10 5.85 -11.95
CA ASN A 22 -0.63 6.74 -12.86
C ASN A 22 0.10 7.05 -14.19
N LEU A 23 1.29 6.51 -14.44
CA LEU A 23 2.02 6.72 -15.69
C LEU A 23 2.18 5.44 -16.50
N GLY A 24 2.20 5.58 -17.84
CA GLY A 24 2.44 4.49 -18.77
C GLY A 24 1.39 3.38 -18.70
N ASP A 25 1.83 2.13 -18.85
CA ASP A 25 0.96 0.96 -18.71
C ASP A 25 0.74 0.64 -17.22
N ARG A 26 -0.17 1.40 -16.61
CA ARG A 26 -0.46 1.34 -15.17
C ARG A 26 -0.79 -0.07 -14.68
N ALA A 27 -1.57 -0.82 -15.47
CA ALA A 27 -1.98 -2.17 -15.12
C ALA A 27 -0.80 -3.15 -15.16
N ARG A 28 0.07 -3.03 -16.18
CA ARG A 28 1.31 -3.81 -16.25
C ARG A 28 2.25 -3.50 -15.10
N TYR A 29 2.40 -2.24 -14.70
CA TYR A 29 3.24 -1.89 -13.55
C TYR A 29 2.71 -2.47 -12.24
N LEU A 30 1.40 -2.42 -12.00
CA LEU A 30 0.80 -3.09 -10.84
C LEU A 30 1.03 -4.61 -10.87
N GLN A 31 0.87 -5.26 -12.04
CA GLN A 31 1.15 -6.69 -12.18
C GLN A 31 2.61 -7.01 -11.87
N GLN A 32 3.56 -6.26 -12.43
CA GLN A 32 4.99 -6.50 -12.19
C GLN A 32 5.38 -6.25 -10.73
N ALA A 33 4.76 -5.29 -10.05
CA ALA A 33 4.95 -5.06 -8.63
C ALA A 33 4.43 -6.23 -7.79
N ARG A 34 3.25 -6.77 -8.12
CA ARG A 34 2.72 -7.99 -7.47
C ARG A 34 3.64 -9.18 -7.68
N ASP A 35 4.05 -9.46 -8.91
CA ASP A 35 4.94 -10.58 -9.22
C ASP A 35 6.23 -10.48 -8.41
N ALA A 36 6.82 -9.28 -8.34
CA ALA A 36 8.01 -9.02 -7.55
C ALA A 36 7.82 -9.17 -6.02
N LEU A 37 6.63 -8.89 -5.49
CA LEU A 37 6.30 -9.11 -4.08
C LEU A 37 6.02 -10.59 -3.79
N ILE A 38 5.45 -11.33 -4.74
CA ILE A 38 5.24 -12.78 -4.64
C ILE A 38 6.57 -13.54 -4.63
N ASP A 39 7.62 -12.99 -5.25
CA ASP A 39 8.98 -13.56 -5.17
C ASP A 39 9.59 -13.47 -3.76
N LEU A 40 9.03 -12.65 -2.87
CA LEU A 40 9.33 -12.72 -1.45
C LEU A 40 8.69 -13.98 -0.85
N PRO A 41 9.19 -14.52 0.27
CA PRO A 41 8.56 -15.66 0.94
C PRO A 41 7.26 -15.25 1.66
N LEU A 42 6.34 -14.57 0.96
CA LEU A 42 5.00 -14.25 1.42
C LEU A 42 4.14 -15.51 1.39
N GLN A 43 3.69 -15.93 2.56
CA GLN A 43 2.66 -16.96 2.70
C GLN A 43 1.28 -16.32 2.61
N GLU A 44 0.28 -17.06 2.15
CA GLU A 44 -1.11 -16.59 2.11
C GLU A 44 -1.27 -15.27 1.33
N PHE A 45 -0.60 -15.14 0.19
CA PHE A 45 -0.68 -13.92 -0.63
C PHE A 45 -2.12 -13.68 -1.10
N GLN A 46 -2.61 -12.46 -0.87
CA GLN A 46 -3.91 -12.00 -1.35
C GLN A 46 -3.77 -10.61 -1.97
N ALA A 47 -4.67 -10.28 -2.90
CA ALA A 47 -4.73 -8.98 -3.55
C ALA A 47 -6.19 -8.56 -3.71
N SER A 48 -6.47 -7.29 -3.44
CA SER A 48 -7.78 -6.68 -3.68
C SER A 48 -8.07 -6.60 -5.17
N ALA A 49 -9.27 -6.17 -5.55
CA ALA A 49 -9.50 -5.64 -6.88
C ALA A 49 -8.56 -4.45 -7.17
N VAL A 50 -8.32 -4.19 -8.46
CA VAL A 50 -7.65 -2.96 -8.89
C VAL A 50 -8.69 -1.85 -8.95
N TYR A 51 -8.41 -0.73 -8.31
CA TYR A 51 -9.29 0.44 -8.26
C TYR A 51 -8.70 1.61 -9.04
N GLU A 52 -9.51 2.31 -9.82
CA GLU A 52 -9.14 3.59 -10.42
C GLU A 52 -9.64 4.75 -9.55
N SER A 53 -8.77 5.70 -9.25
CA SER A 53 -9.09 6.89 -8.45
C SER A 53 -8.58 8.18 -9.10
N LEU A 54 -9.18 9.30 -8.69
CA LEU A 54 -8.62 10.62 -8.93
C LEU A 54 -7.27 10.76 -8.16
N PRO A 55 -6.35 11.63 -8.63
CA PRO A 55 -5.24 12.10 -7.82
C PRO A 55 -5.76 12.89 -6.61
N LEU A 56 -4.95 12.99 -5.56
CA LEU A 56 -5.30 13.80 -4.39
C LEU A 56 -5.47 15.27 -4.77
N ALA A 57 -6.40 15.96 -4.12
CA ALA A 57 -6.49 17.42 -4.02
C ALA A 57 -6.27 18.20 -5.33
N ASN A 58 -7.06 17.92 -6.38
CA ASN A 58 -7.07 18.67 -7.65
C ASN A 58 -5.70 18.79 -8.34
N MET A 59 -4.73 17.91 -8.03
CA MET A 59 -3.49 17.87 -8.78
C MET A 59 -3.81 17.51 -10.24
N ASP A 60 -3.31 18.31 -11.19
CA ASP A 60 -3.45 18.05 -12.62
C ASP A 60 -2.54 16.88 -13.01
N GLN A 61 -2.99 15.67 -12.69
CA GLN A 61 -2.29 14.41 -12.91
C GLN A 61 -3.25 13.36 -13.49
N PRO A 62 -2.74 12.38 -14.25
CA PRO A 62 -3.54 11.26 -14.70
C PRO A 62 -4.14 10.47 -13.52
N LEU A 63 -5.24 9.78 -13.80
CA LEU A 63 -5.87 8.85 -12.85
C LEU A 63 -4.89 7.78 -12.38
N TYR A 64 -5.00 7.40 -11.11
CA TYR A 64 -4.23 6.31 -10.54
C TYR A 64 -4.98 4.98 -10.67
N LEU A 65 -4.25 3.90 -10.93
CA LEU A 65 -4.67 2.57 -10.53
C LEU A 65 -4.02 2.25 -9.18
N ASN A 66 -4.82 1.80 -8.23
CA ASN A 66 -4.41 1.44 -6.88
C ASN A 66 -4.85 0.02 -6.53
N GLN A 67 -4.11 -0.63 -5.65
CA GLN A 67 -4.44 -1.96 -5.15
C GLN A 67 -3.80 -2.17 -3.78
N VAL A 68 -4.45 -2.94 -2.89
CA VAL A 68 -3.80 -3.44 -1.67
C VAL A 68 -3.50 -4.92 -1.85
N VAL A 69 -2.31 -5.33 -1.40
CA VAL A 69 -1.91 -6.74 -1.34
C VAL A 69 -1.41 -7.07 0.06
N CYS A 70 -1.58 -8.32 0.48
CA CYS A 70 -1.15 -8.76 1.79
C CYS A 70 -0.60 -10.18 1.78
N GLY A 71 0.08 -10.55 2.86
CA GLY A 71 0.62 -11.88 3.08
C GLY A 71 1.32 -11.96 4.43
N LYS A 72 1.83 -13.13 4.78
CA LYS A 72 2.63 -13.35 5.99
C LYS A 72 4.10 -13.52 5.65
N VAL A 73 4.99 -12.85 6.37
CA VAL A 73 6.42 -12.83 6.06
C VAL A 73 7.28 -12.93 7.30
N ALA A 74 8.42 -13.61 7.16
CA ALA A 74 9.48 -13.70 8.17
C ALA A 74 10.64 -12.75 7.80
N LEU A 75 10.35 -11.47 7.59
CA LEU A 75 11.32 -10.43 7.24
C LEU A 75 11.03 -9.18 8.07
N GLY A 76 12.06 -8.54 8.62
CA GLY A 76 11.89 -7.32 9.40
C GLY A 76 11.36 -6.14 8.56
N PRO A 77 10.69 -5.16 9.19
CA PRO A 77 10.03 -4.05 8.49
C PRO A 77 10.99 -3.18 7.67
N GLU A 78 12.21 -2.95 8.16
CA GLU A 78 13.25 -2.20 7.42
C GLU A 78 13.72 -2.94 6.16
N ILE A 79 13.80 -4.28 6.21
CA ILE A 79 14.15 -5.10 5.04
C ILE A 79 13.04 -5.05 4.00
N LEU A 80 11.77 -5.08 4.45
CA LEU A 80 10.62 -4.94 3.57
C LEU A 80 10.58 -3.55 2.92
N LEU A 81 10.84 -2.48 3.66
CA LEU A 81 10.94 -1.13 3.10
C LEU A 81 12.01 -1.08 2.00
N GLU A 82 13.22 -1.55 2.28
CA GLU A 82 14.31 -1.57 1.28
C GLU A 82 13.92 -2.40 0.05
N THR A 83 13.27 -3.55 0.27
CA THR A 83 12.76 -4.40 -0.80
C THR A 83 11.77 -3.66 -1.69
N CYS A 84 10.79 -2.96 -1.12
CA CYS A 84 9.83 -2.15 -1.87
C CYS A 84 10.55 -1.09 -2.74
N LEU A 85 11.50 -0.36 -2.15
CA LEU A 85 12.28 0.67 -2.84
C LEU A 85 13.11 0.09 -4.00
N GLN A 86 13.69 -1.11 -3.83
CA GLN A 86 14.43 -1.79 -4.89
C GLN A 86 13.52 -2.29 -6.02
N ILE A 87 12.33 -2.80 -5.71
CA ILE A 87 11.33 -3.19 -6.72
C ILE A 87 10.95 -1.97 -7.57
N GLU A 88 10.61 -0.85 -6.94
CA GLU A 88 10.28 0.39 -7.63
C GLU A 88 11.41 0.87 -8.54
N LYS A 89 12.65 0.87 -8.02
CA LYS A 89 13.84 1.24 -8.78
C LYS A 89 14.03 0.34 -10.00
N ARG A 90 13.87 -0.98 -9.84
CA ARG A 90 13.98 -1.97 -10.93
C ARG A 90 12.90 -1.78 -12.00
N LEU A 91 11.69 -1.38 -11.60
CA LEU A 91 10.60 -1.07 -12.52
C LEU A 91 10.76 0.29 -13.21
N GLY A 92 11.75 1.10 -12.77
CA GLY A 92 12.14 2.35 -13.41
C GLY A 92 11.61 3.61 -12.71
N ARG A 93 11.18 3.52 -11.44
CA ARG A 93 10.67 4.70 -10.70
C ARG A 93 11.79 5.73 -10.54
N ILE A 94 11.51 6.97 -10.96
CA ILE A 94 12.37 8.13 -10.74
C ILE A 94 11.58 9.15 -9.90
N ARG A 95 12.18 9.65 -8.82
CA ARG A 95 11.57 10.62 -7.91
C ARG A 95 11.94 12.04 -8.36
N TRP A 96 11.08 12.66 -9.17
CA TRP A 96 11.26 14.04 -9.64
C TRP A 96 10.67 15.07 -8.68
N GLU A 97 9.46 14.82 -8.17
CA GLU A 97 8.70 15.74 -7.34
C GLU A 97 8.02 15.00 -6.18
N HIS A 98 7.82 15.68 -5.05
CA HIS A 98 7.04 15.15 -3.95
C HIS A 98 5.56 15.06 -4.39
N TRP A 99 4.95 13.88 -4.25
CA TRP A 99 3.59 13.55 -4.73
C TRP A 99 3.34 13.69 -6.24
N GLY A 100 4.41 13.71 -7.04
CA GLY A 100 4.30 13.74 -8.49
C GLY A 100 3.76 12.43 -9.10
N PRO A 101 3.44 12.46 -10.41
CA PRO A 101 3.12 11.27 -11.18
C PRO A 101 4.25 10.24 -11.14
N ARG A 102 3.87 8.96 -11.11
CA ARG A 102 4.80 7.84 -10.99
C ARG A 102 4.31 6.60 -11.71
N ILE A 103 5.27 5.86 -12.23
CA ILE A 103 5.02 4.57 -12.91
C ILE A 103 4.67 3.45 -11.91
N ILE A 104 5.14 3.55 -10.66
CA ILE A 104 4.80 2.63 -9.58
C ILE A 104 5.16 3.26 -8.24
N ASP A 105 4.44 2.86 -7.20
CA ASP A 105 4.60 3.17 -5.78
C ASP A 105 4.26 1.91 -5.00
N ILE A 106 5.05 1.57 -4.00
CA ILE A 106 4.86 0.43 -3.11
C ILE A 106 5.06 0.90 -1.67
N ASP A 107 3.95 1.17 -0.99
CA ASP A 107 3.94 1.59 0.40
C ASP A 107 3.79 0.39 1.33
N LEU A 108 4.61 0.29 2.37
CA LEU A 108 4.38 -0.63 3.49
C LEU A 108 3.33 0.00 4.43
N LEU A 109 2.11 -0.52 4.39
CA LEU A 109 0.96 0.04 5.10
C LEU A 109 0.93 -0.37 6.57
N SER A 110 1.17 -1.65 6.84
CA SER A 110 1.13 -2.23 8.20
C SER A 110 2.00 -3.48 8.28
N TYR A 111 2.51 -3.77 9.49
CA TYR A 111 3.34 -4.93 9.82
C TYR A 111 2.90 -5.50 11.16
N GLY A 112 2.12 -6.58 11.16
CA GLY A 112 1.53 -7.16 12.37
C GLY A 112 0.83 -6.09 13.23
N ASN A 113 1.14 -6.09 14.52
CA ASN A 113 0.69 -5.05 15.47
C ASN A 113 1.80 -4.01 15.77
N LEU A 114 2.80 -3.87 14.89
CA LEU A 114 3.93 -2.99 15.12
C LEU A 114 3.52 -1.52 14.97
N CYS A 115 3.81 -0.73 16.00
CA CYS A 115 3.83 0.72 15.95
C CYS A 115 5.28 1.21 15.96
N LEU A 116 5.76 1.66 14.81
CA LEU A 116 7.13 2.14 14.61
C LEU A 116 7.10 3.59 14.13
N ARG A 117 7.97 4.41 14.73
CA ARG A 117 8.24 5.79 14.31
C ARG A 117 9.75 5.97 14.25
N SER A 118 10.29 6.14 13.06
CA SER A 118 11.70 6.46 12.84
C SER A 118 11.85 7.53 11.76
N GLN A 119 13.07 7.98 11.53
CA GLN A 119 13.36 8.92 10.43
C GLN A 119 13.14 8.30 9.05
N ARG A 120 13.18 6.96 8.93
CA ARG A 120 13.12 6.24 7.65
C ARG A 120 11.78 5.55 7.40
N LEU A 121 11.13 5.10 8.47
CA LEU A 121 9.98 4.21 8.41
C LEU A 121 8.99 4.51 9.54
N THR A 122 7.72 4.64 9.15
CA THR A 122 6.58 4.88 10.02
C THR A 122 5.56 3.78 9.73
N ILE A 123 5.25 2.95 10.73
CA ILE A 123 4.26 1.86 10.64
C ILE A 123 3.28 2.00 11.81
N PRO A 124 1.95 1.92 11.59
CA PRO A 124 1.28 1.93 10.29
C PRO A 124 1.62 3.17 9.48
N HIS A 125 1.45 3.09 8.15
CA HIS A 125 1.67 4.23 7.27
C HIS A 125 0.80 5.42 7.72
N PRO A 126 1.36 6.63 7.90
CA PRO A 126 0.67 7.73 8.59
C PRO A 126 -0.58 8.20 7.86
N GLU A 127 -0.62 8.02 6.54
CA GLU A 127 -1.77 8.41 5.70
C GLU A 127 -2.76 7.26 5.44
N LEU A 128 -2.54 6.05 5.98
CA LEU A 128 -3.39 4.88 5.71
C LEU A 128 -4.87 5.22 5.94
N SER A 129 -5.18 5.82 7.09
CA SER A 129 -6.53 6.20 7.52
C SER A 129 -7.10 7.43 6.80
N ASN A 130 -6.31 8.11 5.98
CA ASN A 130 -6.72 9.35 5.29
C ASN A 130 -6.99 9.13 3.80
N ARG A 131 -6.80 7.92 3.27
CA ARG A 131 -6.78 7.65 1.82
C ARG A 131 -7.84 6.62 1.44
N SER A 132 -8.89 7.06 0.75
CA SER A 132 -9.96 6.15 0.26
C SER A 132 -9.44 5.03 -0.64
N PHE A 133 -8.44 5.31 -1.48
CA PHE A 133 -7.79 4.32 -2.35
C PHE A 133 -6.89 3.32 -1.60
N VAL A 134 -6.72 3.48 -0.29
CA VAL A 134 -6.10 2.49 0.60
C VAL A 134 -7.17 1.79 1.43
N LEU A 135 -8.07 2.56 2.06
CA LEU A 135 -9.11 2.04 2.94
C LEU A 135 -10.08 1.09 2.23
N LEU A 136 -10.58 1.49 1.05
CA LEU A 136 -11.56 0.69 0.32
C LEU A 136 -10.99 -0.67 -0.13
N PRO A 137 -9.81 -0.75 -0.79
CA PRO A 137 -9.24 -2.05 -1.15
C PRO A 137 -8.75 -2.86 0.07
N LEU A 138 -8.34 -2.21 1.17
CA LEU A 138 -7.99 -2.92 2.40
C LEU A 138 -9.24 -3.56 3.05
N SER A 139 -10.38 -2.86 3.05
CA SER A 139 -11.66 -3.36 3.57
C SER A 139 -12.19 -4.55 2.77
N GLU A 140 -11.89 -4.62 1.46
CA GLU A 140 -12.17 -5.82 0.65
C GLU A 140 -11.42 -7.06 1.16
N LEU A 141 -10.17 -6.88 1.61
CA LEU A 141 -9.31 -7.99 2.05
C LEU A 141 -9.51 -8.38 3.51
N GLU A 142 -9.63 -7.40 4.39
CA GLU A 142 -9.65 -7.60 5.84
C GLU A 142 -10.52 -6.52 6.53
N PRO A 143 -11.87 -6.61 6.44
CA PRO A 143 -12.78 -5.61 7.03
C PRO A 143 -12.68 -5.56 8.56
N SER A 144 -12.31 -6.68 9.19
CA SER A 144 -12.06 -6.80 10.62
C SER A 144 -10.66 -6.38 11.05
N TRP A 145 -9.83 -5.81 10.16
CA TRP A 145 -8.50 -5.35 10.53
C TRP A 145 -8.60 -4.27 11.61
N THR A 146 -7.80 -4.37 12.65
CA THR A 146 -7.69 -3.37 13.72
C THR A 146 -6.43 -2.56 13.53
N HIS A 147 -6.55 -1.24 13.48
CA HIS A 147 -5.40 -0.34 13.36
C HIS A 147 -4.56 -0.43 14.64
N PRO A 148 -3.27 -0.80 14.57
CA PRO A 148 -2.52 -1.15 15.78
C PRO A 148 -2.17 0.04 16.68
N GLU A 149 -2.29 1.28 16.18
CA GLU A 149 -2.06 2.48 17.01
C GLU A 149 -3.33 3.04 17.63
N SER A 150 -4.46 3.02 16.92
CA SER A 150 -5.72 3.62 17.41
C SER A 150 -6.65 2.57 18.02
N GLU A 151 -6.36 1.28 17.80
CA GLU A 151 -7.19 0.14 18.18
C GLU A 151 -8.60 0.15 17.56
N GLU A 152 -8.83 1.01 16.57
CA GLU A 152 -10.09 1.09 15.84
C GLU A 152 -10.15 0.04 14.74
N ILE A 153 -11.36 -0.49 14.52
CA ILE A 153 -11.64 -1.44 13.43
C ILE A 153 -11.72 -0.67 12.11
N LEU A 154 -11.23 -1.26 11.03
CA LEU A 154 -11.20 -0.66 9.71
C LEU A 154 -12.56 -0.16 9.23
N ASP A 155 -13.63 -0.91 9.49
CA ASP A 155 -15.00 -0.47 9.17
C ASP A 155 -15.36 0.85 9.86
N THR A 156 -14.93 1.05 11.11
CA THR A 156 -15.13 2.32 11.83
C THR A 156 -14.32 3.45 11.21
N ILE A 157 -13.04 3.20 10.92
CA ILE A 157 -12.14 4.17 10.26
C ILE A 157 -12.72 4.58 8.89
N TRP A 158 -13.26 3.60 8.15
CA TRP A 158 -13.86 3.83 6.84
C TRP A 158 -15.12 4.70 6.91
N GLN A 159 -15.99 4.49 7.90
CA GLN A 159 -17.16 5.33 8.10
C GLN A 159 -16.77 6.77 8.50
N GLN A 160 -15.83 6.91 9.43
CA GLN A 160 -15.31 8.22 9.83
C GLN A 160 -14.72 9.00 8.63
N TRP A 161 -13.99 8.31 7.75
CA TRP A 161 -13.45 8.91 6.53
C TRP A 161 -14.58 9.41 5.61
N GLN A 162 -15.63 8.61 5.40
CA GLN A 162 -16.77 9.02 4.56
C GLN A 162 -17.53 10.22 5.14
N ASP A 163 -17.71 10.25 6.46
CA ASP A 163 -18.32 11.38 7.16
C ASP A 163 -17.48 12.66 7.05
N GLN A 164 -16.15 12.52 7.07
CA GLN A 164 -15.22 13.63 6.91
C GLN A 164 -15.13 14.15 5.47
N TYR A 165 -15.23 13.27 4.47
CA TYR A 165 -15.07 13.58 3.04
C TYR A 165 -16.30 13.18 2.19
N PRO A 166 -17.51 13.69 2.50
CA PRO A 166 -18.76 13.21 1.89
C PRO A 166 -18.90 13.53 0.39
N TYR A 167 -18.05 14.41 -0.14
CA TYR A 167 -18.06 14.83 -1.54
C TYR A 167 -16.86 14.33 -2.34
N GLU A 168 -15.93 13.60 -1.72
CA GLU A 168 -14.79 13.05 -2.43
C GLU A 168 -15.22 11.88 -3.32
N SER A 169 -14.69 11.84 -4.54
CA SER A 169 -15.00 10.74 -5.46
C SER A 169 -14.32 9.45 -5.00
N LEU A 170 -15.13 8.42 -4.75
CA LEU A 170 -14.63 7.13 -4.33
C LEU A 170 -13.88 6.40 -5.46
N PRO A 171 -12.83 5.62 -5.14
CA PRO A 171 -12.22 4.72 -6.10
C PRO A 171 -13.23 3.74 -6.67
N THR A 172 -13.12 3.43 -7.96
CA THR A 172 -14.03 2.51 -8.65
C THR A 172 -13.27 1.29 -9.16
N ILE A 173 -13.90 0.11 -9.16
CA ILE A 173 -13.26 -1.10 -9.69
C ILE A 173 -12.88 -0.88 -11.15
N TRP A 174 -11.59 -0.99 -11.45
CA TRP A 174 -11.05 -0.78 -12.78
C TRP A 174 -11.41 -1.95 -13.70
N ASN A 175 -11.84 -1.61 -14.93
CA ASN A 175 -12.15 -2.60 -15.96
C ASN A 175 -11.30 -2.36 -17.22
N PRO A 176 -10.41 -3.31 -17.59
CA PRO A 176 -9.54 -3.17 -18.77
C PRO A 176 -10.31 -3.02 -20.08
N LYS A 177 -11.54 -3.56 -20.18
CA LYS A 177 -12.33 -3.50 -21.42
C LYS A 177 -13.01 -2.14 -21.63
N LYS A 178 -13.24 -1.38 -20.56
CA LYS A 178 -13.83 -0.03 -20.66
C LYS A 178 -12.79 1.06 -20.92
N SER A 179 -11.52 0.82 -20.57
CA SER A 179 -10.43 1.79 -20.71
C SER A 179 -9.87 1.90 -22.14
N LEU A 180 -10.14 0.93 -23.01
CA LEU A 180 -9.80 0.97 -24.44
C LEU A 180 -10.84 1.73 -25.31
N ALA A 181 -11.87 2.32 -24.70
CA ALA A 181 -12.98 2.96 -25.41
C ALA A 181 -12.91 4.50 -25.45
N LYS A 182 -11.73 5.09 -25.20
CA LYS A 182 -11.49 6.53 -25.32
C LYS A 182 -10.26 6.80 -26.18
#